data_AF-A0A1D6JJL9-F1
#
_entry.id   AF-A0A1D6JJL9-F1
#
_cell.length_a   1.000
_cell.length_b   1.000
_cell.length_c   1.000
_cell.angle_alpha   90.00
_cell.angle_beta   90.00
_cell.angle_gamma   90.00
#
_symmetry.space_group_name_H-M   'P 1'
#
loop_
_entity.id
_entity.type
_entity.pdbx_description
1 polymer ?
#
loop_
_entity_poly.entity_id
_entity_poly.type
_entity_poly.pdbx_seq_one_letter_code
_entity_poly.pdbx_strand_id
1 'polypeptide(L)' 'MGKKGCKMKTHKRFRVTRKDKIMRRCAGKQHLLAKKNTKRKKRLSKMVFFFPPLLCRSNFVQPLILSRRSFQ' A
#
# COMPACT_ATOMS: atom_id res chain seq x y z
N MET A 1 2.40 1.87 26.83
CA MET A 1 2.27 2.09 25.36
C MET A 1 2.85 0.89 24.62
N GLY A 2 2.01 -0.04 24.16
CA GLY A 2 2.46 -1.28 23.52
C GLY A 2 3.12 -1.04 22.16
N LYS A 3 4.28 -1.66 21.92
CA LYS A 3 4.96 -1.63 20.61
C LYS A 3 4.08 -2.36 19.59
N LYS A 4 3.62 -1.67 18.55
CA LYS A 4 2.91 -2.30 17.43
C LYS A 4 3.88 -3.24 16.71
N GLY A 5 3.58 -4.53 16.70
CA GLY A 5 4.39 -5.54 16.03
C GLY A 5 4.56 -5.23 14.53
N CYS A 6 5.81 -5.19 14.06
CA CYS A 6 6.11 -4.99 12.65
C CYS A 6 5.73 -6.25 11.85
N LYS A 7 4.74 -6.14 10.96
CA LYS A 7 4.37 -7.23 10.05
C LYS A 7 5.51 -7.46 9.05
N MET A 8 6.26 -8.54 9.24
CA MET A 8 7.42 -8.89 8.40
C MET A 8 7.11 -8.96 6.90
N LYS A 9 5.92 -9.44 6.52
CA LYS A 9 5.50 -9.47 5.11
C LYS A 9 5.46 -8.09 4.46
N THR A 10 5.07 -7.06 5.21
CA THR A 10 4.92 -5.70 4.70
C THR A 10 6.29 -5.03 4.57
N HIS A 11 7.12 -5.17 5.61
CA HIS A 11 8.48 -4.62 5.62
C HIS A 11 9.37 -5.20 4.51
N LYS A 12 9.19 -6.48 4.16
CA LYS A 12 9.93 -7.12 3.05
C LYS A 12 9.51 -6.67 1.66
N ARG A 13 8.29 -6.12 1.49
CA ARG A 13 7.69 -5.81 0.18
C ARG A 13 7.63 -4.31 -0.13
N PHE A 14 7.43 -3.50 0.90
CA PHE A 14 7.22 -2.06 0.79
C PHE A 14 8.35 -1.31 1.50
N ARG A 15 8.76 -0.19 0.90
CA ARG A 15 9.74 0.72 1.48
C ARG A 15 9.10 2.09 1.65
N VAL A 16 9.34 2.74 2.77
CA VAL A 16 8.94 4.14 2.99
C VAL A 16 10.12 5.03 2.59
N THR A 17 9.86 6.10 1.85
CA THR A 17 10.89 7.09 1.47
C THR A 17 10.92 8.26 2.44
N ARG A 18 11.98 9.07 2.38
CA ARG A 18 12.10 10.33 3.15
C ARG A 18 10.96 11.33 2.90
N LYS A 19 10.22 11.19 1.79
CA LYS A 19 9.05 12.03 1.46
C LYS A 19 7.72 11.35 1.83
N ASP A 20 7.76 10.37 2.73
CA ASP A 20 6.63 9.54 3.19
C ASP A 20 5.84 8.81 2.11
N LYS A 21 6.43 8.66 0.92
CA LYS A 21 5.83 7.87 -0.16
C LYS A 21 6.22 6.41 -0.02
N ILE A 22 5.25 5.53 -0.25
CA ILE A 22 5.44 4.09 -0.28
C ILE A 22 5.97 3.67 -1.65
N MET A 23 7.08 2.91 -1.67
CA MET A 23 7.68 2.33 -2.86
C MET A 23 7.56 0.81 -2.85
N ARG A 24 7.34 0.24 -4.04
CA ARG A 24 7.32 -1.22 -4.28
C ARG A 24 7.94 -1.56 -5.63
N ARG A 25 8.31 -2.83 -5.83
CA ARG A 25 8.66 -3.35 -7.16
C ARG A 25 7.39 -3.68 -7.96
N CYS A 26 7.45 -3.53 -9.29
CA CYS A 26 6.39 -4.01 -10.17
C CYS A 26 6.30 -5.55 -10.17
N ALA A 27 5.09 -6.08 -10.21
CA ALA A 27 4.85 -7.52 -10.30
C ALA A 27 5.00 -8.04 -11.75
N GLY A 28 5.09 -9.36 -11.93
CA GLY A 28 5.05 -10.00 -13.25
C GLY A 28 6.38 -10.08 -13.99
N LYS A 29 7.52 -9.85 -13.31
CA LYS A 29 8.88 -10.07 -13.84
C LYS A 29 9.54 -11.36 -13.34
N GLN A 30 8.78 -12.29 -12.77
CA GLN A 30 9.32 -13.52 -12.15
C GLN A 30 9.46 -14.67 -13.14
N HIS A 31 8.51 -14.85 -14.06
CA HIS A 31 8.49 -15.94 -15.03
C HIS A 31 7.80 -15.54 -16.35
N LEU A 32 8.02 -16.32 -17.41
CA LEU A 32 7.43 -16.13 -18.76
C LEU A 32 7.81 -14.81 -19.46
N LEU A 33 9.11 -14.49 -19.46
CA LEU A 33 9.66 -13.27 -20.09
C LEU A 33 10.17 -13.46 -21.52
N ALA A 34 10.35 -14.71 -21.95
CA ALA A 34 10.93 -15.05 -23.25
C ALA A 34 10.13 -14.41 -24.41
N LYS A 35 8.80 -14.63 -24.44
CA LYS A 35 7.90 -14.16 -25.51
C LYS A 35 7.43 -12.71 -25.38
N LYS A 36 7.98 -11.92 -24.46
CA LYS A 36 7.45 -10.59 -24.11
C LYS A 36 8.39 -9.48 -24.60
N ASN A 37 7.80 -8.37 -25.09
CA ASN A 37 8.53 -7.22 -25.62
C ASN A 37 9.53 -6.63 -24.58
N THR A 38 10.72 -6.25 -25.05
CA THR A 38 11.81 -5.65 -24.26
C THR A 38 11.39 -4.37 -23.54
N LYS A 39 10.58 -3.50 -24.18
CA LYS A 39 10.01 -2.28 -23.58
C LYS A 39 9.19 -2.60 -22.33
N ARG A 40 8.35 -3.63 -22.40
CA ARG A 40 7.55 -4.11 -21.26
C ARG A 40 8.44 -4.62 -20.14
N LYS A 41 9.44 -5.47 -20.45
CA LYS A 41 10.40 -6.02 -19.46
C LYS A 41 11.16 -4.92 -18.71
N LYS A 42 11.57 -3.86 -19.41
CA LYS A 42 12.23 -2.68 -18.82
C LYS A 42 11.31 -1.95 -17.84
N ARG A 43 10.03 -1.75 -18.18
CA ARG A 43 9.04 -1.12 -17.27
C ARG A 43 8.82 -1.91 -15.97
N LEU A 44 8.77 -3.23 -16.06
CA LEU A 44 8.58 -4.12 -14.89
C LEU A 44 9.78 -4.16 -13.94
N SER A 45 10.94 -3.64 -14.35
CA SER A 45 12.16 -3.63 -13.52
C SER A 45 12.25 -2.41 -12.60
N LYS A 46 11.46 -1.37 -12.88
CA LYS A 46 11.53 -0.10 -12.16
C LYS A 46 10.82 -0.21 -10.80
N MET A 47 11.34 0.51 -9.82
CA MET A 47 10.58 0.76 -8.59
C MET A 47 9.50 1.77 -8.87
N VAL A 48 8.30 1.51 -8.37
CA VAL A 48 7.15 2.39 -8.52
C VAL A 48 6.73 2.95 -7.17
N PHE A 49 6.46 4.24 -7.16
CA PHE A 49 5.73 4.87 -6.07
C PHE A 49 4.29 4.38 -6.14
N PHE A 50 3.78 3.89 -5.02
CA PHE A 50 2.36 3.72 -4.86
C PHE A 50 1.78 5.14 -4.70
N PHE A 51 1.37 5.74 -5.81
CA PHE A 51 0.39 6.81 -5.76
C PHE A 51 -0.96 6.13 -5.55
N PRO A 52 -1.59 6.24 -4.37
CA PRO A 52 -2.97 5.82 -4.25
C PRO A 52 -3.79 6.69 -5.23
N PRO A 53 -4.50 6.11 -6.22
CA PRO A 53 -5.52 6.85 -6.91
C PRO A 53 -6.65 7.06 -5.89
N LEU A 54 -6.66 8.21 -5.21
CA LEU A 54 -7.80 8.78 -4.50
C LEU A 54 -8.78 7.79 -3.82
N LEU A 55 -8.33 6.78 -3.06
CA LEU A 55 -9.21 5.99 -2.19
C LEU A 55 -8.39 5.05 -1.30
N CYS A 56 -8.06 5.59 -0.13
CA CYS A 56 -8.02 4.87 1.16
C CYS A 56 -7.97 5.95 2.27
N ARG A 57 -8.91 6.90 2.22
CA ARG A 57 -9.43 7.60 3.41
C ARG A 57 -10.59 6.75 3.99
N SER A 58 -10.40 5.43 4.13
CA SER A 58 -11.36 4.58 4.81
C SER A 58 -11.12 4.70 6.31
N ASN A 59 -11.84 5.65 6.90
CA ASN A 59 -12.37 5.65 8.26
C ASN A 59 -11.93 4.45 9.13
N PHE A 60 -10.93 4.65 9.99
CA PHE A 60 -10.66 3.75 11.12
C PHE A 60 -10.34 4.52 12.41
N VAL A 61 -10.87 5.73 12.60
CA VAL A 61 -10.95 6.34 13.94
C VAL A 61 -12.15 7.29 13.99
N GLN A 62 -13.24 6.85 14.61
CA GLN A 62 -14.12 7.59 15.53
C GLN A 62 -15.33 6.69 15.89
N PRO A 63 -15.20 5.82 16.91
CA PRO A 63 -16.37 5.38 17.66
C PRO A 63 -16.68 6.44 18.73
N LEU A 64 -17.98 6.66 18.99
CA LEU A 64 -18.55 7.57 20.00
C LEU A 64 -18.44 9.05 19.55
N ILE A 65 -19.52 9.78 19.27
CA ILE A 65 -20.62 10.13 20.18
C ILE A 65 -21.86 10.42 19.33
N LEU A 66 -22.91 9.61 19.45
CA LEU A 66 -24.28 10.06 19.22
C LEU A 66 -24.98 9.98 20.57
N SER A 67 -24.97 11.12 21.24
CA SER A 67 -25.76 11.41 22.41
C SER A 67 -27.24 11.27 22.07
N ARG A 68 -27.99 10.73 23.04
CA ARG A 68 -29.34 11.16 23.41
C ARG A 68 -30.38 11.24 22.27
N ARG A 69 -31.32 10.31 22.28
CA ARG A 69 -32.75 10.67 22.23
C ARG A 69 -33.59 9.55 22.85
N SER A 70 -33.84 9.74 24.14
CA SER A 70 -35.13 9.43 24.76
C SER A 70 -36.29 9.80 23.84
N PHE A 71 -37.24 8.89 23.61
CA PHE A 71 -38.67 9.20 23.55
C PHE A 71 -39.49 7.89 23.49
N GLN A 72 -40.31 7.72 24.54
CA GLN A 72 -41.43 6.78 24.79
C GLN A 72 -41.24 5.29 24.52
#